data_AF-A6V4N0-F1
#
_entry.id   AF-A6V4N0-F1
#
_cell.length_a   1.000
_cell.length_b   1.000
_cell.length_c   1.000
_cell.angle_alpha   90.00
_cell.angle_beta   90.00
_cell.angle_gamma   90.00
#
_symmetry.space_group_name_H-M   'P 1'
#
loop_
_entity.id
_entity.type
_entity.pdbx_description
1 polymer ?
#
loop_
_entity_poly.entity_id
_entity_poly.type
_entity_poly.pdbx_seq_one_letter_code
_entity_poly.pdbx_strand_id
1 'polypeptide(L)'
;MFRLVLHLERQRRFSERTFGPGSRAAGVIDHIRKELREIEEAPGDLAEWIDVVILALDGAWRTGATPAQIIDALLAKQAKNEARSWPDWRTVPSDKAIEHNRADEPIDDNHMKLRE
;
A
#
# COMPACT_ATOMS: atom_id res chain seq x y z
N MET A 1 22.67 4.19 -7.92
CA MET A 1 21.96 3.78 -6.70
C MET A 1 20.56 4.40 -6.70
N PHE A 2 19.51 3.60 -6.55
CA PHE A 2 18.14 4.10 -6.48
C PHE A 2 17.89 4.79 -5.13
N ARG A 3 17.15 5.92 -5.15
CA ARG A 3 16.74 6.65 -3.95
C ARG A 3 15.22 6.81 -3.98
N LEU A 4 14.52 6.00 -3.17
CA LEU A 4 13.06 5.98 -3.14
C LEU A 4 12.46 7.37 -2.86
N VAL A 5 13.08 8.15 -1.98
CA VAL A 5 12.64 9.53 -1.70
C VAL A 5 12.61 10.42 -2.94
N LEU A 6 13.63 10.34 -3.81
CA LEU A 6 13.70 11.12 -5.04
C LEU A 6 12.71 10.60 -6.09
N HIS A 7 12.44 9.29 -6.07
CA HIS A 7 11.45 8.68 -6.94
C HIS A 7 10.04 9.14 -6.58
N LEU A 8 9.66 9.11 -5.30
CA LEU A 8 8.37 9.58 -4.82
C LEU A 8 8.15 11.08 -5.10
N GLU A 9 9.21 11.88 -4.93
CA GLU A 9 9.20 13.29 -5.33
C GLU A 9 8.90 13.48 -6.83
N ARG A 10 9.57 12.69 -7.69
CA ARG A 10 9.35 12.72 -9.14
C ARG A 10 7.94 12.25 -9.50
N GLN A 11 7.45 11.18 -8.86
CA GLN A 11 6.13 10.62 -9.07
C GLN A 11 5.03 11.62 -8.69
N ARG A 12 5.12 12.23 -7.50
CA ARG A 12 4.19 13.27 -7.05
C ARG A 12 4.09 14.40 -8.06
N ARG A 13 5.24 14.96 -8.51
CA ARG A 13 5.24 16.05 -9.51
C ARG A 13 4.60 15.65 -10.82
N PHE A 14 4.85 14.43 -11.29
CA PHE A 14 4.20 13.92 -12.49
C PHE A 14 2.69 13.79 -12.29
N SER A 15 2.27 13.14 -11.21
CA SER A 15 0.87 12.88 -10.90
C SER A 15 0.06 14.15 -10.71
N GLU A 16 0.58 15.12 -9.95
CA GLU A 16 -0.08 16.41 -9.74
C GLU A 16 -0.27 17.19 -11.04
N ARG A 17 0.76 17.20 -11.91
CA ARG A 17 0.70 17.87 -13.21
C ARG A 17 -0.26 17.19 -14.19
N THR A 18 -0.30 15.85 -14.20
CA THR A 18 -1.07 15.09 -15.19
C THR A 18 -2.53 14.89 -14.78
N PHE A 19 -2.78 14.56 -13.51
CA PHE A 19 -4.10 14.17 -13.00
C PHE A 19 -4.73 15.22 -12.07
N GLY A 20 -3.99 16.30 -11.80
CA GLY A 20 -4.42 17.41 -10.97
C GLY A 20 -4.20 17.20 -9.46
N PRO A 21 -4.38 18.27 -8.69
CA PRO A 21 -4.14 18.28 -7.24
C PRO A 21 -5.27 17.59 -6.47
N GLY A 22 -5.07 17.50 -5.15
CA GLY A 22 -6.06 17.01 -4.19
C GLY A 22 -6.05 15.50 -3.99
N SER A 23 -6.95 15.01 -3.13
CA SER A 23 -6.94 13.62 -2.66
C SER A 23 -7.20 12.60 -3.76
N ARG A 24 -8.09 12.91 -4.72
CA ARG A 24 -8.49 12.03 -5.85
C ARG A 24 -8.73 10.56 -5.46
N ALA A 25 -9.04 10.29 -4.18
CA ALA A 25 -8.98 8.95 -3.61
C ALA A 25 -9.94 7.99 -4.31
N ALA A 26 -11.15 8.45 -4.62
CA ALA A 26 -12.13 7.65 -5.36
C ALA A 26 -11.61 7.21 -6.75
N GLY A 27 -10.89 8.09 -7.45
CA GLY A 27 -10.30 7.78 -8.76
C GLY A 27 -9.12 6.82 -8.67
N VAL A 28 -8.23 7.01 -7.68
CA VAL A 28 -7.12 6.07 -7.43
C VAL A 28 -7.64 4.69 -7.06
N ILE A 29 -8.65 4.61 -6.18
CA ILE A 29 -9.27 3.35 -5.78
C ILE A 29 -9.98 2.67 -6.96
N ASP A 30 -10.70 3.43 -7.81
CA ASP A 30 -11.29 2.89 -9.03
C ASP A 30 -10.23 2.28 -9.96
N HIS A 31 -9.10 2.94 -10.11
CA HIS A 31 -8.00 2.46 -10.94
C HIS A 31 -7.37 1.19 -10.36
N ILE A 32 -7.07 1.16 -9.07
CA ILE A 32 -6.54 -0.06 -8.40
C ILE A 32 -7.47 -1.26 -8.62
N ARG A 33 -8.79 -1.06 -8.60
CA ARG A 33 -9.74 -2.16 -8.89
C ARG A 33 -9.69 -2.67 -10.33
N LYS A 34 -9.28 -1.83 -11.29
CA LYS A 34 -9.07 -2.26 -12.69
C LYS A 34 -7.79 -3.07 -12.80
N GLU A 35 -6.67 -2.56 -12.26
CA GLU A 35 -5.39 -3.28 -12.24
C GLU A 35 -5.49 -4.65 -11.55
N LEU A 36 -6.29 -4.77 -10.49
CA LEU A 36 -6.52 -6.07 -9.85
C LEU A 36 -7.19 -7.09 -10.78
N ARG A 37 -8.03 -6.66 -11.74
CA ARG A 37 -8.60 -7.56 -12.76
C ARG A 37 -7.56 -7.96 -13.79
N GLU A 38 -6.67 -7.03 -14.17
CA GLU A 38 -5.58 -7.31 -15.11
C GLU A 38 -4.59 -8.32 -14.48
N ILE A 39 -4.32 -8.22 -13.18
CA ILE A 39 -3.58 -9.23 -12.40
C ILE A 39 -4.32 -10.58 -12.35
N GLU A 40 -5.66 -10.60 -12.23
CA GLU A 40 -6.43 -11.84 -12.27
C GLU A 40 -6.30 -12.54 -13.64
N GLU A 41 -6.21 -11.78 -14.73
CA GLU A 41 -6.03 -12.29 -16.09
C GLU A 41 -4.58 -12.74 -16.37
N ALA A 42 -3.58 -12.02 -15.83
CA ALA A 42 -2.16 -12.25 -16.08
C ALA A 42 -1.30 -12.15 -14.79
N PRO A 43 -1.47 -13.05 -13.81
CA PRO A 43 -0.83 -12.91 -12.49
C PRO A 43 0.70 -13.05 -12.50
N GLY A 44 1.25 -13.60 -13.59
CA GLY A 44 2.70 -13.71 -13.82
C GLY A 44 3.32 -12.49 -14.50
N ASP A 45 2.52 -11.51 -14.93
CA ASP A 45 3.04 -10.27 -15.50
C ASP A 45 3.43 -9.30 -14.38
N LEU A 46 4.72 -8.98 -14.32
CA LEU A 46 5.25 -8.06 -13.33
C LEU A 46 4.70 -6.64 -13.50
N ALA A 47 4.38 -6.22 -14.74
CA ALA A 47 3.91 -4.87 -15.02
C ALA A 47 2.62 -4.55 -14.24
N GLU A 48 1.67 -5.49 -14.25
CA GLU A 48 0.37 -5.36 -13.59
C GLU A 48 0.51 -5.16 -12.07
N TRP A 49 1.44 -5.88 -11.44
CA TRP A 49 1.76 -5.67 -10.03
C TRP A 49 2.40 -4.30 -9.78
N ILE A 50 3.24 -3.81 -10.69
CA ILE A 50 3.89 -2.51 -10.58
C ILE A 50 2.88 -1.37 -10.76
N ASP A 51 1.84 -1.54 -11.57
CA ASP A 51 0.77 -0.55 -11.71
C ASP A 51 0.02 -0.34 -10.39
N VAL A 52 -0.29 -1.43 -9.67
CA VAL A 52 -0.85 -1.34 -8.30
C VAL A 52 0.12 -0.62 -7.35
N VAL A 53 1.42 -0.91 -7.41
CA VAL A 53 2.43 -0.22 -6.56
C VAL A 53 2.45 1.28 -6.84
N ILE A 54 2.46 1.67 -8.11
CA ILE A 54 2.48 3.08 -8.52
C ILE A 54 1.20 3.78 -8.04
N LEU A 55 0.04 3.16 -8.19
CA LEU A 55 -1.25 3.72 -7.74
C LEU A 55 -1.36 3.79 -6.21
N ALA A 56 -0.84 2.81 -5.49
CA ALA A 56 -0.80 2.83 -4.03
C ALA A 56 0.09 3.97 -3.50
N LEU A 57 1.26 4.19 -4.11
CA LEU A 57 2.12 5.33 -3.81
C LEU A 57 1.48 6.67 -4.20
N ASP A 58 0.71 6.70 -5.30
CA ASP A 58 -0.09 7.86 -5.69
C ASP A 58 -1.13 8.21 -4.62
N GLY A 59 -1.88 7.21 -4.17
CA GLY A 59 -2.83 7.37 -3.06
C GLY A 59 -2.15 7.84 -1.78
N ALA A 60 -0.96 7.30 -1.46
CA ALA A 60 -0.21 7.65 -0.25
C ALA A 60 0.19 9.12 -0.19
N TRP A 61 0.78 9.70 -1.25
CA TRP A 61 1.14 11.13 -1.22
C TRP A 61 -0.10 12.04 -1.26
N ARG A 62 -1.18 11.59 -1.89
CA ARG A 62 -2.46 12.33 -1.95
C ARG A 62 -3.17 12.45 -0.60
N THR A 63 -2.73 11.72 0.43
CA THR A 63 -3.13 11.97 1.83
C THR A 63 -2.52 13.25 2.41
N GLY A 64 -1.57 13.87 1.70
CA GLY A 64 -0.76 14.98 2.19
C GLY A 64 0.60 14.55 2.76
N ALA A 65 0.88 13.24 2.80
CA ALA A 65 2.15 12.72 3.28
C ALA A 65 3.32 13.13 2.38
N THR A 66 4.43 13.53 3.01
CA THR A 66 5.71 13.75 2.34
C THR A 66 6.35 12.41 1.94
N PRO A 67 7.27 12.40 0.96
CA PRO A 67 8.03 11.20 0.62
C PRO A 67 8.74 10.54 1.80
N ALA A 68 9.27 11.32 2.75
CA ALA A 68 9.88 10.77 3.96
C ALA A 68 8.85 10.04 4.83
N GLN A 69 7.68 10.65 5.08
CA GLN A 69 6.60 10.02 5.84
C GLN A 69 6.07 8.74 5.18
N ILE A 70 6.00 8.70 3.85
CA ILE A 70 5.60 7.49 3.12
C ILE A 70 6.62 6.36 3.33
N ILE A 71 7.92 6.68 3.26
CA ILE A 71 8.99 5.71 3.49
C ILE A 71 8.97 5.22 4.93
N ASP A 72 8.85 6.13 5.90
CA ASP A 72 8.77 5.77 7.32
C ASP A 72 7.55 4.88 7.60
N ALA A 73 6.39 5.21 7.02
CA ALA A 73 5.18 4.41 7.15
C ALA A 73 5.32 3.02 6.50
N LEU A 74 5.97 2.93 5.34
CA LEU A 74 6.25 1.67 4.66
C LEU A 74 7.17 0.78 5.52
N LEU A 75 8.26 1.34 6.04
CA LEU A 75 9.21 0.62 6.90
C LEU A 75 8.57 0.20 8.22
N ALA A 76 7.84 1.10 8.88
CA ALA A 76 7.14 0.79 10.13
C ALA A 76 6.06 -0.29 9.93
N LYS A 77 5.32 -0.24 8.81
CA LYS A 77 4.32 -1.26 8.50
C LYS A 77 4.95 -2.62 8.22
N GLN A 78 6.08 -2.66 7.52
CA GLN A 78 6.83 -3.89 7.29
C GLN A 78 7.34 -4.49 8.60
N ALA A 79 7.99 -3.68 9.46
CA ALA A 79 8.45 -4.12 10.77
C ALA A 79 7.29 -4.64 11.66
N LYS A 80 6.13 -3.96 11.65
CA LYS A 80 4.92 -4.44 12.34
C LYS A 80 4.44 -5.79 11.80
N ASN A 81 4.50 -6.00 10.49
CA ASN A 81 4.12 -7.28 9.89
C ASN A 81 5.10 -8.40 10.26
N GLU A 82 6.40 -8.12 10.28
CA GLU A 82 7.46 -9.08 10.66
C GLU A 82 7.37 -9.48 12.14
N ALA A 83 6.92 -8.57 13.01
CA ALA A 83 6.77 -8.82 14.44
C ALA A 83 5.48 -9.59 14.82
N ARG A 84 4.59 -9.88 13.85
CA ARG A 84 3.33 -10.59 14.12
C ARG A 84 3.51 -12.10 14.15
N SER A 85 2.58 -12.74 14.87
CA SER A 85 2.38 -14.18 14.83
C SER A 85 1.57 -14.55 13.57
N TRP A 86 2.14 -15.39 12.71
CA TRP A 86 1.51 -15.87 11.47
C TRP A 86 1.32 -17.39 11.51
N PRO A 87 0.22 -17.93 10.96
CA PRO A 87 0.06 -19.38 10.82
C PRO A 87 1.06 -19.94 9.80
N ASP A 88 1.34 -21.26 9.87
CA ASP A 88 2.12 -21.93 8.84
C ASP A 88 1.36 -21.86 7.50
N TRP A 89 1.95 -21.16 6.53
CA TRP A 89 1.34 -20.94 5.22
C TRP A 89 1.01 -22.25 4.50
N ARG A 90 1.68 -23.37 4.82
CA ARG A 90 1.39 -24.70 4.26
C ARG A 90 0.04 -25.26 4.71
N THR A 91 -0.53 -24.72 5.77
CA THR A 91 -1.81 -25.14 6.34
C THR A 91 -2.99 -24.31 5.82
N VAL A 92 -2.70 -23.24 5.06
CA VAL A 92 -3.72 -22.36 4.46
C VAL A 92 -3.80 -22.64 2.96
N PRO A 93 -5.01 -22.71 2.35
CA PRO A 93 -5.13 -22.84 0.90
C PRO A 93 -4.39 -21.73 0.16
N SER A 94 -3.64 -22.08 -0.90
CA SER A 94 -2.80 -21.14 -1.63
C SER A 94 -3.57 -20.04 -2.37
N ASP A 95 -4.89 -20.20 -2.52
CA ASP A 95 -5.83 -19.25 -3.14
C ASP A 95 -6.57 -18.39 -2.11
N LYS A 96 -6.17 -18.43 -0.83
CA LYS A 96 -6.78 -17.66 0.25
C LYS A 96 -5.76 -16.75 0.92
N ALA A 97 -6.25 -15.61 1.41
CA ALA A 97 -5.43 -14.70 2.19
C ALA A 97 -5.00 -15.37 3.51
N ILE A 98 -3.74 -15.17 3.89
CA ILE A 98 -3.24 -15.50 5.21
C ILE A 98 -3.35 -14.24 6.08
N GLU A 99 -4.00 -14.37 7.24
CA GLU A 99 -4.06 -13.31 8.24
C GLU A 99 -3.17 -13.64 9.45
N HIS A 100 -2.73 -12.62 10.16
CA HIS A 100 -1.99 -12.79 11.42
C HIS A 100 -2.94 -13.21 12.56
N ASN A 101 -2.40 -13.89 13.56
CA ASN A 101 -3.15 -14.31 14.73
C ASN A 101 -3.50 -13.09 15.60
N ARG A 102 -4.77 -12.64 15.55
CA ARG A 102 -5.22 -11.42 16.26
C ARG A 102 -5.25 -11.57 17.78
N ALA A 103 -5.28 -12.80 18.30
CA ALA A 103 -5.29 -13.06 19.75
C ALA A 103 -3.98 -12.65 20.44
N ASP A 104 -2.88 -12.55 19.67
CA ASP A 104 -1.56 -12.20 20.17
C ASP A 104 -1.24 -10.71 20.00
N GLU A 105 -2.15 -9.91 19.42
CA GLU A 105 -1.92 -8.48 19.27
C GLU A 105 -2.11 -7.76 20.63
N PRO A 106 -1.14 -6.94 21.06
CA PRO A 106 -1.35 -6.02 22.18
C PRO A 106 -2.58 -5.15 21.89
N ILE A 107 -3.45 -4.97 22.89
CA ILE A 107 -4.57 -4.03 22.79
C ILE A 107 -3.98 -2.63 22.57
N ASP A 108 -4.07 -2.13 21.35
CA ASP A 108 -3.66 -0.77 21.00
C ASP A 108 -4.84 0.18 21.26
N ASP A 109 -4.88 0.74 22.47
CA ASP A 109 -5.87 1.76 22.89
C ASP A 109 -5.81 3.04 22.03
N ASN A 110 -4.80 3.20 21.16
CA ASN A 110 -4.60 4.41 20.38
C ASN A 110 -5.46 4.45 19.09
N HIS A 111 -6.12 3.35 18.71
CA HIS A 111 -6.98 3.35 17.53
C HIS A 111 -8.32 4.11 17.73
N MET A 112 -8.64 4.50 18.97
CA MET A 112 -9.89 5.18 19.32
C MET A 112 -9.90 6.69 19.04
N LYS A 113 -8.79 7.31 18.58
CA LYS A 113 -8.66 8.78 18.46
C LYS A 113 -8.59 9.37 17.04
N LEU A 114 -8.93 8.62 15.99
CA LEU A 114 -8.96 9.14 14.61
C LEU A 114 -10.35 9.10 13.96
N ARG A 115 -11.40 9.13 14.78
CA ARG A 115 -12.79 9.31 14.33
C ARG A 115 -13.43 10.46 15.11
N GLU A 116 -13.02 11.69 14.79
CA GLU A 116 -13.81 12.90 15.01
C GLU A 116 -13.77 13.73 13.73
#